data_AF-A0A9W6QQI5-F1
#
_entry.id   AF-A0A9W6QQI5-F1
#
_cell.length_a   1.000
_cell.length_b   1.000
_cell.length_c   1.000
_cell.angle_alpha   90.00
_cell.angle_beta   90.00
_cell.angle_gamma   90.00
#
_symmetry.space_group_name_H-M   'P 1'
#
loop_
_entity.id
_entity.type
_entity.pdbx_description
1 polymer ?
#
loop_
_entity_poly.entity_id
_entity_poly.type
_entity_poly.pdbx_seq_one_letter_code
_entity_poly.pdbx_strand_id
1 'polypeptide(L)'
;MSPRLAPPLVATALLLLAVVAARGGSAIPAGPGTTAPTDPDPTASPAATAATDPDPVLDLISGISTGLLLLAVAAMLLFGLVGVLANLFVRRRRARPVLPELDWSLDRADGAGVTAVPHLAAAARTARLGLTANAAGDPGNAVIAAWLALEHGAAQFGTPRAPHETPTEFTEHVLVAHAADPQALGALRRTYQRARFSPSAVITTADVTAAADALAQLERSLAGP
;
A
#
# COMPACT_ATOMS: atom_id res chain seq x y z
N MET A 1 18.06 -14.60 6.13
CA MET A 1 16.62 -14.88 6.28
C MET A 1 16.15 -14.40 7.64
N SER A 2 15.48 -13.25 7.69
CA SER A 2 14.75 -12.80 8.89
C SER A 2 13.58 -11.92 8.41
N PRO A 3 12.33 -12.40 8.42
CA PRO A 3 11.19 -11.61 7.99
C PRO A 3 10.86 -10.55 9.04
N ARG A 4 11.31 -9.31 8.84
CA ARG A 4 10.95 -8.15 9.70
C ARG A 4 9.58 -7.53 9.39
N LEU A 5 8.76 -8.19 8.58
CA LEU A 5 7.34 -7.86 8.38
C LEU A 5 6.41 -8.56 9.40
N ALA A 6 6.98 -9.30 10.36
CA ALA A 6 6.21 -10.05 11.35
C ALA A 6 5.48 -9.22 12.42
N PRO A 7 5.88 -8.01 12.88
CA PRO A 7 5.20 -7.42 14.04
C PRO A 7 3.71 -7.10 13.80
N PRO A 8 3.27 -6.49 12.67
CA PRO A 8 1.84 -6.23 12.48
C PRO A 8 1.06 -7.51 12.21
N LEU A 9 1.62 -8.47 11.48
CA LEU A 9 0.95 -9.75 11.18
C LEU A 9 0.82 -10.62 12.44
N VAL A 10 1.85 -10.67 13.28
CA VAL A 10 1.84 -11.37 14.57
C VAL A 10 0.89 -10.68 15.54
N ALA A 11 0.88 -9.34 15.60
CA ALA A 11 -0.09 -8.60 16.41
C ALA A 11 -1.53 -8.86 15.94
N THR A 12 -1.77 -8.87 14.63
CA THR A 12 -3.09 -9.14 14.05
C THR A 12 -3.53 -10.59 14.30
N ALA A 13 -2.61 -11.56 14.13
CA ALA A 13 -2.88 -12.96 14.41
C ALA A 13 -3.13 -13.22 15.90
N LEU A 14 -2.35 -12.62 16.80
CA LEU A 14 -2.55 -12.71 18.25
C LEU A 14 -3.88 -12.07 18.68
N LEU A 15 -4.25 -10.94 18.07
CA LEU A 15 -5.52 -10.27 18.34
C LEU A 15 -6.71 -11.13 17.88
N LEU A 16 -6.64 -11.72 16.68
CA LEU A 16 -7.65 -12.64 16.18
C LEU A 16 -7.78 -13.87 17.07
N LEU A 17 -6.66 -14.41 17.55
CA LEU A 17 -6.63 -15.58 18.42
C LEU A 17 -7.23 -15.28 19.80
N ALA A 18 -6.98 -14.08 20.36
CA ALA A 18 -7.61 -13.61 21.59
C ALA A 18 -9.13 -13.44 21.44
N VAL A 19 -9.61 -12.95 20.29
CA VAL A 19 -11.05 -12.81 20.00
C VAL A 19 -11.73 -14.18 19.86
N VAL A 20 -11.07 -15.16 19.23
CA VAL A 20 -11.60 -16.53 19.11
C VAL A 20 -11.62 -17.21 20.49
N ALA A 21 -10.57 -17.04 21.30
CA ALA A 21 -10.53 -17.57 22.67
C ALA A 21 -11.62 -16.95 23.56
N ALA A 22 -11.90 -15.66 23.42
CA ALA A 22 -12.99 -14.99 24.14
C ALA A 22 -14.40 -15.44 23.70
N ARG A 23 -14.53 -16.05 22.52
CA ARG A 23 -15.79 -16.64 22.02
C ARG A 23 -15.93 -18.13 22.30
N GLY A 24 -14.88 -18.80 22.78
CA GLY A 24 -14.89 -20.20 23.13
C GLY A 24 -15.63 -20.44 24.45
N GLY A 25 -16.94 -20.67 24.38
CA GLY A 25 -17.67 -21.32 25.47
C GLY A 25 -17.06 -22.70 25.73
N SER A 26 -16.73 -22.99 26.99
CA SER A 26 -16.15 -24.25 27.46
C SER A 26 -16.86 -25.46 26.85
N ALA A 27 -16.12 -26.28 26.09
CA ALA A 27 -16.60 -27.54 25.52
C ALA A 27 -16.50 -28.70 26.52
N ILE A 28 -16.89 -28.46 27.78
CA ILE A 28 -17.10 -29.54 28.74
C ILE A 28 -18.61 -29.86 28.69
N PRO A 29 -19.03 -30.99 28.12
CA PRO A 29 -20.39 -31.46 28.31
C PRO A 29 -20.60 -31.66 29.81
N ALA A 30 -21.52 -30.92 30.41
CA ALA A 30 -22.05 -31.29 31.71
C ALA A 30 -22.71 -32.67 31.53
N GLY A 31 -21.98 -33.72 31.92
CA GLY A 31 -22.46 -35.09 31.85
C GLY A 31 -23.72 -35.27 32.69
N PRO A 32 -24.58 -36.25 32.32
CA PRO A 32 -25.83 -36.49 33.01
C PRO A 32 -25.58 -36.82 34.48
N GLY A 33 -26.39 -36.22 35.35
CA GLY A 33 -26.23 -36.25 36.80
C GLY A 33 -26.15 -37.67 37.37
N THR A 34 -25.19 -37.87 38.26
CA THR A 34 -25.23 -38.96 39.23
C THR A 34 -26.10 -38.53 40.40
N THR A 35 -27.39 -38.84 40.36
CA THR A 35 -28.21 -38.94 41.56
C THR A 35 -28.04 -40.34 42.15
N ALA A 36 -27.55 -40.39 43.39
CA ALA A 36 -27.60 -41.57 44.27
C ALA A 36 -28.84 -41.43 45.19
N PRO A 37 -29.36 -42.52 45.77
CA PRO A 37 -30.79 -42.87 45.73
C PRO A 37 -31.64 -42.22 46.83
N THR A 38 -32.90 -41.95 46.50
CA THR A 38 -33.98 -41.64 47.45
C THR A 38 -34.97 -42.80 47.45
N ASP A 39 -35.26 -43.34 48.63
CA ASP A 39 -36.38 -44.25 48.93
C ASP A 39 -37.49 -43.44 49.67
N PRO A 40 -38.74 -43.92 49.82
CA PRO A 40 -39.89 -43.61 48.96
C PRO A 40 -40.96 -42.69 49.62
N ASP A 41 -41.70 -41.97 48.76
CA ASP A 41 -43.12 -41.51 48.71
C ASP A 41 -43.94 -41.16 50.01
N PRO A 42 -45.09 -40.44 49.95
CA PRO A 42 -45.78 -39.81 48.81
C PRO A 42 -46.27 -38.38 49.05
N THR A 43 -46.56 -37.63 47.98
CA THR A 43 -47.81 -36.86 47.79
C THR A 43 -47.79 -36.17 46.42
N ALA A 44 -48.72 -36.57 45.56
CA ALA A 44 -48.97 -35.98 44.25
C ALA A 44 -49.55 -34.57 44.35
N SER A 45 -49.09 -33.65 43.48
CA SER A 45 -49.87 -32.47 43.04
C SER A 45 -49.32 -31.96 41.69
N PRO A 46 -50.17 -31.46 40.76
CA PRO A 46 -49.96 -31.60 39.32
C PRO A 46 -49.10 -30.50 38.68
N ALA A 47 -48.61 -30.85 37.49
CA ALA A 47 -47.74 -30.08 36.61
C ALA A 47 -48.15 -28.60 36.41
N ALA A 48 -47.19 -27.70 36.62
CA ALA A 48 -47.20 -26.35 36.08
C ALA A 48 -46.18 -26.26 34.95
N THR A 49 -46.66 -26.06 33.73
CA THR A 49 -45.87 -25.65 32.58
C THR A 49 -45.20 -24.31 32.91
N ALA A 50 -43.88 -24.31 33.12
CA ALA A 50 -43.12 -23.08 33.26
C ALA A 50 -43.08 -22.38 31.89
N ALA A 51 -43.89 -21.34 31.73
CA ALA A 51 -43.69 -20.35 30.69
C ALA A 51 -42.38 -19.62 31.03
N THR A 52 -41.39 -19.70 30.15
CA THR A 52 -40.17 -18.88 30.24
C THR A 52 -40.57 -17.44 29.95
N ASP A 53 -40.75 -16.66 31.02
CA ASP A 53 -40.94 -15.21 30.95
C ASP A 53 -39.61 -14.58 30.48
N PRO A 54 -39.58 -13.76 29.42
CA PRO A 54 -38.36 -13.09 28.98
C PRO A 54 -37.94 -12.10 30.08
N ASP A 55 -36.85 -12.44 30.76
CA ASP A 55 -36.33 -11.66 31.89
C ASP A 55 -35.75 -10.33 31.36
N PRO A 56 -36.44 -9.18 31.54
CA PRO A 56 -36.12 -7.93 30.84
C PRO A 56 -34.77 -7.34 31.26
N VAL A 57 -34.27 -7.78 32.43
CA VAL A 57 -32.97 -7.38 32.96
C VAL A 57 -31.82 -8.08 32.22
N LEU A 58 -31.97 -9.37 31.89
CA LEU A 58 -31.01 -10.12 31.09
C LEU A 58 -30.96 -9.60 29.65
N ASP A 59 -32.11 -9.26 29.07
CA ASP A 59 -32.19 -8.67 27.72
C ASP A 59 -31.55 -7.28 27.67
N LEU A 60 -31.71 -6.47 28.73
CA LEU A 60 -31.07 -5.16 28.82
C LEU A 60 -29.54 -5.26 29.01
N ILE A 61 -29.07 -6.19 29.85
CA ILE A 61 -27.63 -6.42 30.07
C ILE A 61 -26.96 -7.03 28.83
N SER A 62 -27.64 -7.95 28.13
CA SER A 62 -27.21 -8.53 26.87
C SER A 62 -27.20 -7.48 25.74
N GLY A 63 -28.18 -6.57 25.74
CA GLY A 63 -28.23 -5.44 24.81
C GLY A 63 -27.12 -4.41 25.04
N ILE A 64 -26.81 -4.07 26.30
CA ILE A 64 -25.73 -3.13 26.64
C ILE A 64 -24.36 -3.73 26.29
N SER A 65 -24.14 -5.01 26.58
CA SER A 65 -22.88 -5.70 26.24
C SER A 65 -22.70 -5.88 24.74
N THR A 66 -23.77 -6.21 24.00
CA THR A 66 -23.76 -6.30 22.53
C THR A 66 -23.57 -4.93 21.88
N GLY A 67 -24.21 -3.89 22.41
CA GLY A 67 -24.04 -2.50 21.95
C GLY A 67 -22.62 -1.99 22.16
N LEU A 68 -22.02 -2.29 23.32
CA LEU A 68 -20.62 -1.93 23.61
C LEU A 68 -19.64 -2.69 22.72
N LEU A 69 -19.91 -3.98 22.45
CA LEU A 69 -19.12 -4.78 21.51
C LEU A 69 -19.19 -4.22 20.09
N LEU A 70 -20.39 -3.89 19.60
CA LEU A 70 -20.58 -3.29 18.28
C LEU A 70 -19.90 -1.93 18.17
N LEU A 71 -19.98 -1.10 19.22
CA LEU A 71 -19.29 0.18 19.29
C LEU A 71 -17.77 0.01 19.24
N ALA A 72 -17.23 -0.97 19.97
CA ALA A 72 -15.80 -1.28 19.97
C ALA A 72 -15.33 -1.77 18.58
N VAL A 73 -16.10 -2.62 17.91
CA VAL A 73 -15.82 -3.09 16.54
C VAL A 73 -15.89 -1.93 15.55
N ALA A 74 -16.91 -1.08 15.63
CA ALA A 74 -17.05 0.09 14.78
C ALA A 74 -15.89 1.08 14.97
N ALA A 75 -15.49 1.33 16.22
CA ALA A 75 -14.32 2.15 16.53
C ALA A 75 -13.04 1.53 15.95
N MET A 76 -12.83 0.21 16.10
CA MET A 76 -11.67 -0.48 15.55
C MET A 76 -11.61 -0.40 14.02
N LEU A 77 -12.74 -0.59 13.33
CA LEU A 77 -12.85 -0.42 11.88
C LEU A 77 -12.55 1.02 11.46
N LEU A 78 -13.06 2.00 12.20
CA LEU A 78 -12.81 3.42 11.95
C LEU A 78 -11.33 3.76 12.11
N PHE A 79 -10.69 3.33 13.20
CA PHE A 79 -9.25 3.54 13.42
C PHE A 79 -8.40 2.83 12.35
N GLY A 80 -8.76 1.62 11.95
CA GLY A 80 -8.11 0.90 10.86
C GLY A 80 -8.24 1.64 9.53
N LEU A 81 -9.45 2.11 9.21
CA LEU A 81 -9.72 2.87 7.99
C LEU A 81 -8.96 4.21 7.98
N VAL A 82 -8.96 4.94 9.09
CA VAL A 82 -8.19 6.18 9.27
C VAL A 82 -6.69 5.90 9.13
N GLY A 83 -6.18 4.81 9.69
CA GLY A 83 -4.78 4.41 9.54
C GLY A 83 -4.40 4.08 8.10
N VAL A 84 -5.25 3.33 7.39
CA VAL A 84 -5.06 3.00 5.96
C VAL A 84 -5.12 4.26 5.10
N LEU A 85 -6.11 5.12 5.33
CA LEU A 85 -6.26 6.40 4.63
C LEU A 85 -5.08 7.31 4.90
N ALA A 86 -4.66 7.46 6.16
CA ALA A 86 -3.49 8.24 6.54
C ALA A 86 -2.22 7.70 5.89
N ASN A 87 -2.02 6.38 5.87
CA ASN A 87 -0.88 5.75 5.19
C ASN A 87 -0.91 6.00 3.68
N LEU A 88 -2.08 5.83 3.03
CA LEU A 88 -2.27 6.17 1.62
C LEU A 88 -2.02 7.66 1.35
N PHE A 89 -2.45 8.54 2.26
CA PHE A 89 -2.30 9.98 2.14
C PHE A 89 -0.85 10.41 2.34
N VAL A 90 -0.13 9.83 3.30
CA VAL A 90 1.31 10.06 3.50
C VAL A 90 2.10 9.52 2.31
N ARG A 91 1.73 8.36 1.78
CA ARG A 91 2.36 7.76 0.58
C ARG A 91 2.07 8.61 -0.67
N ARG A 92 0.86 9.14 -0.81
CA ARG A 92 0.48 10.10 -1.87
C ARG A 92 1.10 11.48 -1.68
N ARG A 93 1.29 11.96 -0.45
CA ARG A 93 1.94 13.24 -0.13
C ARG A 93 3.46 13.16 -0.28
N ARG A 94 4.07 12.01 0.00
CA ARG A 94 5.48 11.74 -0.35
C ARG A 94 5.67 11.54 -1.86
N ALA A 95 4.62 11.09 -2.56
CA ALA A 95 4.58 11.01 -4.03
C ALA A 95 4.10 12.31 -4.70
N ARG A 96 3.67 13.34 -3.95
CA ARG A 96 3.44 14.68 -4.47
C ARG A 96 4.65 15.52 -4.10
N PRO A 97 5.56 15.81 -5.05
CA PRO A 97 6.38 17.00 -4.88
C PRO A 97 5.41 18.17 -4.69
N VAL A 98 5.69 19.01 -3.69
CA VAL A 98 5.07 20.33 -3.61
C VAL A 98 5.50 21.07 -4.89
N LEU A 99 4.67 21.00 -5.92
CA LEU A 99 4.75 21.93 -7.05
C LEU A 99 4.38 23.30 -6.48
N PRO A 100 5.17 24.35 -6.73
CA PRO A 100 4.65 25.70 -6.67
C PRO A 100 3.39 25.74 -7.55
N GLU A 101 2.34 26.35 -7.02
CA GLU A 101 1.08 26.58 -7.72
C GLU A 101 1.37 27.51 -8.90
N LEU A 102 1.84 26.93 -10.01
CA LEU A 102 1.92 27.60 -11.29
C LEU A 102 0.49 27.66 -11.82
N ASP A 103 0.00 28.89 -11.81
CA ASP A 103 -1.22 29.36 -12.43
C ASP A 103 -1.57 28.55 -13.68
N TRP A 104 -2.70 27.86 -13.61
CA TRP A 104 -3.29 27.06 -14.67
C TRP A 104 -4.06 27.98 -15.61
N SER A 105 -3.40 29.00 -16.15
CA SER A 105 -3.93 29.73 -17.29
C SER A 105 -3.67 28.87 -18.54
N LEU A 106 -4.72 28.15 -18.92
CA LEU A 106 -4.85 27.42 -20.19
C LEU A 106 -4.62 28.38 -21.36
N ASP A 107 -3.37 28.46 -21.83
CA ASP A 107 -3.12 28.90 -23.19
C ASP A 107 -2.76 27.67 -24.02
N ARG A 108 -3.74 27.28 -24.84
CA ARG A 108 -3.58 26.32 -25.92
C ARG A 108 -2.70 27.00 -26.97
N ALA A 109 -1.39 27.02 -26.73
CA ALA A 109 -0.42 27.44 -27.73
C ALA A 109 -0.20 26.28 -28.70
N ASP A 110 -1.04 26.25 -29.74
CA ASP A 110 -0.69 25.61 -30.99
C ASP A 110 0.60 26.24 -31.53
N GLY A 111 1.70 25.48 -31.49
CA GLY A 111 2.93 25.75 -32.23
C GLY A 111 3.96 26.68 -31.58
N ALA A 112 4.98 26.10 -30.93
CA ALA A 112 6.37 26.57 -30.99
C ALA A 112 7.28 25.58 -30.24
N GLY A 113 8.36 25.14 -30.88
CA GLY A 113 9.42 24.30 -30.31
C GLY A 113 10.26 25.00 -29.24
N VAL A 114 9.62 25.50 -28.19
CA VAL A 114 10.26 26.09 -27.01
C VAL A 114 9.76 25.33 -25.77
N THR A 115 10.48 24.39 -25.18
CA THR A 115 11.60 23.57 -25.65
C THR A 115 11.31 22.20 -25.04
N ALA A 116 11.00 21.22 -25.88
CA ALA A 116 10.55 19.91 -25.39
C ALA A 116 11.68 19.19 -24.60
N VAL A 117 12.92 19.54 -24.91
CA VAL A 117 14.17 18.99 -24.40
C VAL A 117 14.41 19.32 -22.90
N PRO A 118 14.31 20.57 -22.43
CA PRO A 118 14.33 20.92 -21.01
C PRO A 118 13.29 20.24 -20.13
N HIS A 119 12.11 19.88 -20.67
CA HIS A 119 11.13 19.11 -19.91
C HIS A 119 11.65 17.71 -19.58
N LEU A 120 12.23 17.01 -20.56
CA LEU A 120 12.82 15.68 -20.35
C LEU A 120 14.04 15.75 -19.41
N ALA A 121 14.87 16.79 -19.54
CA ALA A 121 15.98 17.03 -18.60
C ALA A 121 15.47 17.26 -17.16
N ALA A 122 14.41 18.04 -16.99
CA ALA A 122 13.77 18.26 -15.69
C ALA A 122 13.16 16.97 -15.11
N ALA A 123 12.57 16.11 -15.95
CA ALA A 123 12.08 14.80 -15.55
C ALA A 123 13.22 13.89 -15.07
N ALA A 124 14.34 13.82 -15.81
CA ALA A 124 15.53 13.07 -15.41
C ALA A 124 16.12 13.58 -14.09
N ARG A 125 16.19 14.91 -13.90
CA ARG A 125 16.60 15.53 -12.64
C ARG A 125 15.67 15.16 -11.48
N THR A 126 14.36 15.20 -11.70
CA THR A 126 13.34 14.88 -10.70
C THR A 126 13.44 13.41 -10.29
N ALA A 127 13.58 12.50 -11.26
CA ALA A 127 13.82 11.09 -11.03
C ALA A 127 15.11 10.86 -10.22
N ARG A 128 16.20 11.58 -10.53
CA ARG A 128 17.47 11.48 -9.79
C ARG A 128 17.34 11.92 -8.34
N LEU A 129 16.71 13.06 -8.08
CA LEU A 129 16.49 13.55 -6.73
C LEU A 129 15.59 12.59 -5.94
N GLY A 130 14.50 12.12 -6.55
CA GLY A 130 13.61 11.12 -5.97
C GLY A 130 14.32 9.82 -5.61
N LEU A 131 15.19 9.32 -6.50
CA LEU A 131 16.01 8.14 -6.25
C LEU A 131 16.88 8.33 -5.00
N THR A 132 17.67 9.40 -4.95
CA THR A 132 18.58 9.65 -3.83
C THR A 132 17.85 9.85 -2.50
N ALA A 133 16.68 10.51 -2.50
CA ALA A 133 15.90 10.77 -1.30
C ALA A 133 15.27 9.49 -0.70
N ASN A 134 14.94 8.51 -1.55
CA ASN A 134 14.20 7.31 -1.12
C ASN A 134 15.08 6.05 -1.01
N ALA A 135 16.33 6.10 -1.47
CA ALA A 135 17.23 4.95 -1.53
C ALA A 135 17.54 4.31 -0.16
N ALA A 136 17.54 5.09 0.93
CA ALA A 136 17.82 4.57 2.28
C ALA A 136 16.72 3.64 2.81
N GLY A 137 15.49 3.74 2.30
CA GLY A 137 14.37 2.90 2.72
C GLY A 137 14.35 1.56 1.98
N ASP A 138 14.13 1.63 0.66
CA ASP A 138 14.11 0.47 -0.23
C ASP A 138 14.74 0.85 -1.57
N PRO A 139 16.00 0.43 -1.82
CA PRO A 139 16.72 0.72 -3.06
C PRO A 139 15.98 0.28 -4.33
N GLY A 140 15.34 -0.89 -4.31
CA GLY A 140 14.65 -1.43 -5.48
C GLY A 140 13.40 -0.61 -5.81
N ASN A 141 12.59 -0.30 -4.80
CA ASN A 141 11.43 0.58 -4.98
C ASN A 141 11.83 2.00 -5.36
N ALA A 142 12.96 2.52 -4.88
CA ALA A 142 13.48 3.83 -5.28
C ALA A 142 13.86 3.88 -6.76
N VAL A 143 14.53 2.85 -7.28
CA VAL A 143 14.84 2.72 -8.72
C VAL A 143 13.56 2.62 -9.56
N ILE A 144 12.59 1.81 -9.13
CA ILE A 144 11.29 1.70 -9.82
C ILE A 144 10.58 3.05 -9.87
N ALA A 145 10.54 3.77 -8.75
CA ALA A 145 9.92 5.09 -8.68
C ALA A 145 10.63 6.12 -9.59
N ALA A 146 11.96 6.08 -9.64
CA ALA A 146 12.74 6.95 -10.52
C ALA A 146 12.44 6.69 -12.00
N TRP A 147 12.35 5.43 -12.42
CA TRP A 147 11.97 5.07 -13.77
C TRP A 147 10.55 5.55 -14.12
N LEU A 148 9.57 5.32 -13.23
CA LEU A 148 8.20 5.78 -13.45
C LEU A 148 8.08 7.31 -13.53
N ALA A 149 8.90 8.05 -12.77
CA ALA A 149 8.97 9.50 -12.87
C ALA A 149 9.49 9.95 -14.26
N LEU A 150 10.44 9.22 -14.83
CA LEU A 150 10.93 9.46 -16.18
C LEU A 150 9.87 9.12 -17.25
N GLU A 151 9.16 8.00 -17.11
CA GLU A 151 8.05 7.63 -18.02
C GLU A 151 6.93 8.68 -17.99
N HIS A 152 6.61 9.21 -16.80
CA HIS A 152 5.61 10.28 -16.66
C HIS A 152 6.06 11.58 -17.35
N GLY A 153 7.35 11.93 -17.29
CA GLY A 153 7.91 13.06 -18.03
C GLY A 153 7.87 12.85 -19.54
N ALA A 154 8.19 11.63 -20.01
CA ALA A 154 8.05 11.29 -21.42
C ALA A 154 6.59 11.28 -21.89
N ALA A 155 5.62 10.86 -21.05
CA ALA A 155 4.20 10.85 -21.42
C ALA A 155 3.56 12.24 -21.45
N GLN A 156 4.10 13.21 -20.71
CA GLN A 156 3.70 14.61 -20.79
C GLN A 156 4.26 15.32 -22.03
N PHE A 157 5.21 14.67 -22.69
CA PHE A 157 5.73 15.09 -23.97
C PHE A 157 4.63 14.92 -25.04
N GLY A 158 4.40 15.93 -25.88
CA GLY A 158 3.31 15.96 -26.87
C GLY A 158 3.42 14.94 -28.01
N THR A 159 4.22 13.89 -27.86
CA THR A 159 4.35 12.79 -28.82
C THR A 159 3.33 11.70 -28.51
N PRO A 160 2.49 11.29 -29.48
CA PRO A 160 1.54 10.21 -29.28
C PRO A 160 2.25 8.85 -29.20
N ARG A 161 1.86 8.03 -28.22
CA ARG A 161 2.29 6.64 -28.09
C ARG A 161 1.52 5.74 -29.07
N ALA A 162 2.19 4.80 -29.72
CA ALA A 162 1.51 3.84 -30.58
C ALA A 162 0.63 2.85 -29.77
N PRO A 163 -0.48 2.34 -30.32
CA PRO A 163 -1.39 1.48 -29.54
C PRO A 163 -0.76 0.19 -28.99
N HIS A 164 0.23 -0.34 -29.71
CA HIS A 164 0.94 -1.58 -29.35
C HIS A 164 2.21 -1.32 -28.52
N GLU A 165 2.63 -0.06 -28.39
CA GLU A 165 3.89 0.32 -27.76
C GLU A 165 3.73 0.35 -26.24
N THR A 166 4.60 -0.35 -25.53
CA THR A 166 4.59 -0.34 -24.06
C THR A 166 5.06 1.02 -23.51
N PRO A 167 4.71 1.38 -22.25
CA PRO A 167 5.19 2.64 -21.66
C PRO A 167 6.72 2.77 -21.65
N THR A 168 7.42 1.65 -21.44
CA THR A 168 8.89 1.60 -21.44
C THR A 168 9.45 1.80 -22.84
N GLU A 169 8.92 1.11 -23.87
CA GLU A 169 9.34 1.32 -25.27
C GLU A 169 9.10 2.76 -25.73
N PHE A 170 7.93 3.32 -25.40
CA PHE A 170 7.60 4.71 -25.68
C PHE A 170 8.60 5.68 -25.03
N THR A 171 8.91 5.47 -23.75
CA THR A 171 9.86 6.31 -23.02
C THR A 171 11.25 6.23 -23.63
N GLU A 172 11.71 5.03 -24.02
CA GLU A 172 12.98 4.85 -24.71
C GLU A 172 13.00 5.58 -26.05
N HIS A 173 11.95 5.43 -26.86
CA HIS A 173 11.84 6.07 -28.15
C HIS A 173 11.85 7.60 -28.03
N VAL A 174 11.05 8.18 -27.13
CA VAL A 174 11.03 9.63 -26.88
C VAL A 174 12.42 10.12 -26.45
N LEU A 175 13.06 9.47 -25.47
CA LEU A 175 14.36 9.89 -24.98
C LEU A 175 15.44 9.83 -26.06
N VAL A 176 15.47 8.75 -26.85
CA VAL A 176 16.43 8.59 -27.96
C VAL A 176 16.20 9.62 -29.07
N ALA A 177 14.94 9.91 -29.41
CA ALA A 177 14.58 10.95 -30.38
C ALA A 177 15.06 12.35 -29.96
N HIS A 178 15.27 12.56 -28.66
CA HIS A 178 15.76 13.82 -28.08
C HIS A 178 17.22 13.77 -27.63
N ALA A 179 18.03 12.92 -28.26
CA ALA A 179 19.47 12.83 -28.06
C ALA A 179 19.90 12.48 -26.62
N ALA A 180 19.05 11.75 -25.88
CA ALA A 180 19.47 11.16 -24.61
C ALA A 180 20.60 10.14 -24.83
N ASP A 181 21.53 10.08 -23.89
CA ASP A 181 22.64 9.14 -23.91
C ASP A 181 22.15 7.67 -23.90
N PRO A 182 22.36 6.89 -24.96
CA PRO A 182 21.83 5.52 -25.05
C PRO A 182 22.45 4.56 -24.04
N GLN A 183 23.70 4.78 -23.64
CA GLN A 183 24.38 3.93 -22.67
C GLN A 183 23.82 4.15 -21.27
N ALA A 184 23.60 5.40 -20.89
CA ALA A 184 22.98 5.78 -19.63
C ALA A 184 21.53 5.29 -19.55
N LEU A 185 20.74 5.47 -20.63
CA LEU A 185 19.38 4.95 -20.71
C LEU A 185 19.35 3.43 -20.54
N GLY A 186 20.22 2.72 -21.25
CA GLY A 186 20.33 1.26 -21.14
C GLY A 186 20.78 0.79 -19.74
N ALA A 187 21.69 1.52 -19.09
CA ALA A 187 22.13 1.21 -17.73
C ALA A 187 21.00 1.37 -16.72
N LEU A 188 20.27 2.49 -16.77
CA LEU A 188 19.12 2.73 -15.92
C LEU A 188 18.04 1.67 -16.15
N ARG A 189 17.71 1.37 -17.41
CA ARG A 189 16.71 0.36 -17.76
C ARG A 189 17.07 -1.03 -17.23
N ARG A 190 18.33 -1.46 -17.34
CA ARG A 190 18.76 -2.76 -16.79
C ARG A 190 18.58 -2.83 -15.27
N THR A 191 18.88 -1.75 -14.55
CA THR A 191 18.68 -1.68 -13.10
C THR A 191 17.19 -1.69 -12.74
N TYR A 192 16.35 -0.97 -13.50
CA TYR A 192 14.89 -1.00 -13.36
C TYR A 192 14.31 -2.39 -13.59
N GLN A 193 14.67 -3.04 -14.70
CA GLN A 193 14.16 -4.38 -15.04
C GLN A 193 14.56 -5.40 -13.97
N ARG A 194 15.79 -5.34 -13.46
CA ARG A 194 16.26 -6.16 -12.35
C ARG A 194 15.47 -5.89 -11.07
N ALA A 195 15.25 -4.63 -10.71
CA ALA A 195 14.47 -4.25 -9.52
C ALA A 195 13.00 -4.71 -9.61
N ARG A 196 12.41 -4.67 -10.81
CA ARG A 196 10.98 -4.94 -11.01
C ARG A 196 10.65 -6.42 -11.22
N PHE A 197 11.49 -7.13 -11.98
CA PHE A 197 11.16 -8.46 -12.51
C PHE A 197 12.06 -9.59 -11.99
N SER A 198 13.04 -9.29 -11.12
CA SER A 198 13.90 -10.31 -10.52
C SER A 198 13.63 -10.42 -9.02
N PRO A 199 12.73 -11.33 -8.58
CA PRO A 199 12.34 -11.44 -7.16
C PRO A 199 13.51 -11.75 -6.22
N SER A 200 14.57 -12.39 -6.73
CA SER A 200 15.78 -12.74 -5.98
C SER A 200 16.89 -11.69 -6.09
N ALA A 201 16.73 -10.65 -6.93
CA ALA A 201 17.76 -9.65 -7.10
C ALA A 201 17.77 -8.67 -5.92
N VAL A 202 18.92 -8.58 -5.26
CA VAL A 202 19.17 -7.56 -4.24
C VAL A 202 19.70 -6.31 -4.94
N ILE A 203 18.97 -5.20 -4.84
CA ILE A 203 19.43 -3.90 -5.30
C ILE A 203 20.29 -3.28 -4.20
N THR A 204 21.55 -3.03 -4.52
CA THR A 204 22.56 -2.53 -3.59
C THR A 204 22.68 -1.00 -3.66
N THR A 205 23.39 -0.41 -2.70
CA THR A 205 23.75 1.01 -2.75
C THR A 205 24.57 1.35 -4.00
N ALA A 206 25.42 0.44 -4.48
CA ALA A 206 26.19 0.65 -5.70
C ALA A 206 25.30 0.73 -6.94
N ASP A 207 24.22 -0.07 -7.00
CA ASP A 207 23.22 -0.01 -8.06
C ASP A 207 22.47 1.33 -8.06
N VAL A 208 22.15 1.85 -6.87
CA VAL A 208 21.52 3.16 -6.71
C VAL A 208 22.45 4.26 -7.21
N THR A 209 23.73 4.23 -6.83
CA THR A 209 24.71 5.22 -7.31
C THR A 209 24.82 5.16 -8.83
N ALA A 210 24.96 3.96 -9.42
CA ALA A 210 25.02 3.79 -10.86
C ALA A 210 23.75 4.28 -11.57
N ALA A 211 22.56 4.06 -11.00
CA ALA A 211 21.30 4.57 -11.53
C ALA A 211 21.20 6.10 -11.41
N ALA A 212 21.70 6.70 -10.32
CA ALA A 212 21.75 8.14 -10.14
C ALA A 212 22.71 8.80 -11.13
N ASP A 213 23.86 8.18 -11.38
CA ASP A 213 24.85 8.63 -12.37
C ASP A 213 24.29 8.53 -13.79
N ALA A 214 23.58 7.44 -14.11
CA ALA A 214 22.87 7.30 -15.38
C ALA A 214 21.82 8.41 -15.56
N LEU A 215 21.01 8.70 -14.55
CA LEU A 215 20.04 9.80 -14.60
C LEU A 215 20.72 11.17 -14.75
N ALA A 216 21.87 11.40 -14.12
CA ALA A 216 22.64 12.63 -14.27
C ALA A 216 23.22 12.77 -15.69
N GLN A 217 23.65 11.66 -16.30
CA GLN A 217 24.10 11.63 -17.70
C GLN A 217 22.94 11.92 -18.66
N LEU A 218 21.76 11.32 -18.41
CA LEU A 218 20.56 11.63 -19.18
C LEU A 218 20.19 13.10 -19.07
N GLU A 219 20.14 13.65 -17.84
CA GLU A 219 19.91 15.08 -17.57
C GLU A 219 20.85 15.97 -18.38
N ARG A 220 22.15 15.66 -18.40
CA ARG A 220 23.16 16.42 -19.16
C ARG A 220 22.98 16.29 -20.68
N SER A 221 22.80 15.07 -21.20
CA SER A 221 22.58 14.84 -22.63
C SER A 221 21.32 15.53 -23.17
N LEU A 222 20.26 15.58 -22.35
CA LEU A 222 19.01 16.24 -22.63
C LEU A 222 19.03 17.75 -22.36
N ALA A 223 20.06 18.31 -21.75
CA ALA A 223 20.18 19.76 -21.57
C ALA A 223 20.81 20.43 -22.81
N GLY A 224 21.42 19.64 -23.71
CA GLY A 224 22.28 20.13 -24.78
C GLY A 224 23.70 20.43 -24.29
N PRO A 225 24.66 20.56 -25.23
CA PRO A 225 26.02 21.03 -24.93
C PRO A 225 26.07 22.48 -24.46
#